data_AF-S6B002-F1
#
_entry.id   AF-S6B002-F1
#
_cell.length_a   1.000
_cell.length_b   1.000
_cell.length_c   1.000
_cell.angle_alpha   90.00
_cell.angle_beta   90.00
_cell.angle_gamma   90.00
#
_symmetry.space_group_name_H-M   'P 1'
#
loop_
_entity.id
_entity.type
_entity.pdbx_description
1 polymer ?
#
loop_
_entity_poly.entity_id
_entity_poly.type
_entity_poly.pdbx_seq_one_letter_code
_entity_poly.pdbx_strand_id
1 'polypeptide(L)'
;MEVFEKRRSSIGIFIGGNKYTFANYDDDCPVGDYTFKCVSAAKNKGGAHLVKTPGGYIVICVFDENRGQNKTASRMAAFALAEYMAANGY
;
A
#
# COMPACT_ATOMS: atom_id res chain seq x y z
N MET A 1 -3.06 -12.80 1.82
CA MET A 1 -2.60 -12.27 0.52
C MET A 1 -1.09 -12.48 0.43
N GLU A 2 -0.59 -13.11 -0.66
CA GLU A 2 0.81 -13.59 -0.80
C GLU A 2 1.85 -12.55 -0.37
N VAL A 3 1.67 -11.28 -0.75
CA VAL A 3 2.65 -10.22 -0.47
C VAL A 3 2.84 -9.90 1.00
N PHE A 4 1.82 -10.11 1.84
CA PHE A 4 1.92 -9.89 3.29
C PHE A 4 2.41 -11.12 4.05
N GLU A 5 2.21 -12.32 3.48
CA GLU A 5 2.62 -13.59 4.10
C GLU A 5 4.06 -13.94 3.73
N LYS A 6 4.40 -13.81 2.44
CA LYS A 6 5.70 -14.22 1.88
C LYS A 6 6.64 -13.04 1.62
N ARG A 7 6.18 -11.80 1.82
CA ARG A 7 6.95 -10.56 1.56
C ARG A 7 7.52 -10.49 0.13
N ARG A 8 6.81 -11.10 -0.83
CA ARG A 8 7.15 -11.13 -2.26
C ARG A 8 5.91 -11.39 -3.10
N SER A 9 6.02 -11.20 -4.41
CA SER A 9 5.06 -11.71 -5.38
C SER A 9 5.78 -12.46 -6.49
N SER A 10 5.36 -13.69 -6.76
CA SER A 10 5.99 -14.54 -7.77
C SER A 10 5.55 -14.19 -9.20
N ILE A 11 4.34 -13.64 -9.35
CA ILE A 11 3.73 -13.35 -10.66
C ILE A 11 3.45 -11.86 -10.89
N GLY A 12 3.69 -11.02 -9.89
CA GLY A 12 3.28 -9.62 -9.83
C GLY A 12 1.97 -9.43 -9.09
N ILE A 13 1.68 -8.18 -8.73
CA ILE A 13 0.48 -7.78 -8.02
C ILE A 13 -0.52 -7.27 -9.07
N PHE A 14 -1.73 -7.84 -9.11
CA PHE A 14 -2.75 -7.45 -10.08
C PHE A 14 -3.85 -6.65 -9.39
N ILE A 15 -4.06 -5.41 -9.82
CA ILE A 15 -5.11 -4.52 -9.31
C ILE A 15 -5.87 -3.96 -10.51
N GLY A 16 -7.18 -4.22 -10.58
CA GLY A 16 -8.03 -3.73 -11.67
C GLY A 16 -7.53 -4.14 -13.06
N GLY A 17 -7.07 -5.39 -13.22
CA GLY A 17 -6.52 -5.90 -14.48
C GLY A 17 -5.10 -5.42 -14.84
N ASN A 18 -4.51 -4.50 -14.07
CA ASN A 18 -3.16 -4.00 -14.31
C ASN A 18 -2.14 -4.76 -13.48
N LYS A 19 -1.03 -5.17 -14.11
CA LYS A 19 0.11 -5.79 -13.43
C LYS A 19 1.03 -4.73 -12.83
N TYR A 20 1.36 -4.91 -11.56
CA TYR A 20 2.36 -4.12 -10.82
C TYR A 20 3.50 -5.05 -10.39
N THR A 21 4.72 -4.53 -10.45
CA THR A 21 5.92 -5.17 -9.91
C THR A 21 5.96 -4.94 -8.41
N PHE A 22 6.20 -5.99 -7.62
CA PHE A 22 6.49 -5.84 -6.19
C PHE A 22 7.80 -5.06 -6.04
N ALA A 23 7.77 -3.94 -5.31
CA ALA A 23 8.93 -3.05 -5.18
C ALA A 23 9.53 -3.09 -3.77
N ASN A 24 8.71 -3.03 -2.73
CA ASN A 24 9.18 -3.07 -1.35
C ASN A 24 8.12 -3.62 -0.39
N TYR A 25 8.56 -4.14 0.73
CA TYR A 25 7.73 -4.47 1.89
C TYR A 25 8.35 -3.86 3.14
N ASP A 26 7.53 -3.18 3.92
CA ASP A 26 7.89 -2.44 5.12
C ASP A 26 6.95 -2.90 6.24
N ASP A 27 7.46 -3.53 7.30
CA ASP A 27 6.65 -4.06 8.41
C ASP A 27 6.54 -3.14 9.62
N ASP A 28 7.24 -2.00 9.61
CA ASP A 28 7.33 -1.10 10.75
C ASP A 28 7.17 0.35 10.30
N CYS A 29 5.96 0.68 9.83
CA CYS A 29 5.60 2.05 9.46
C CYS A 29 4.82 2.73 10.60
N PRO A 30 5.47 3.50 11.50
CA PRO A 30 4.78 4.24 12.55
C PRO A 30 4.02 5.45 11.98
N VAL A 31 2.73 5.57 12.30
CA VAL A 31 1.85 6.67 11.92
C VAL A 31 0.86 6.91 13.07
N GLY A 32 0.96 8.07 13.72
CA GLY A 32 0.18 8.37 14.92
C GLY A 32 0.48 7.34 16.01
N ASP A 33 -0.57 6.74 16.56
CA ASP A 33 -0.51 5.70 17.60
C ASP A 33 -0.44 4.27 17.03
N TYR A 34 -0.31 4.11 15.72
CA TYR A 34 -0.37 2.82 15.04
C TYR A 34 0.92 2.50 14.27
N THR A 35 1.24 1.22 14.20
CA THR A 35 2.29 0.69 13.32
C THR A 35 1.66 -0.15 12.22
N PHE A 36 1.93 0.21 10.96
CA PHE A 36 1.35 -0.45 9.80
C PHE A 36 2.38 -1.29 9.03
N LYS A 37 1.87 -2.30 8.32
CA LYS A 37 2.61 -3.04 7.29
C LYS A 37 2.25 -2.47 5.93
N CYS A 38 3.24 -2.09 5.13
CA CYS A 38 3.05 -1.47 3.83
C CYS A 38 3.80 -2.24 2.74
N VAL A 39 3.08 -2.67 1.70
CA VAL A 39 3.66 -3.13 0.43
C VAL A 39 3.64 -1.96 -0.55
N SER A 40 4.76 -1.72 -1.22
CA SER A 40 4.81 -0.82 -2.38
C SER A 40 4.93 -1.63 -3.66
N ALA A 41 4.11 -1.27 -4.64
CA ALA A 41 4.10 -1.85 -5.97
C ALA A 41 4.32 -0.75 -7.01
N ALA A 42 4.96 -1.07 -8.12
CA ALA A 42 5.29 -0.12 -9.18
C ALA A 42 4.77 -0.61 -10.54
N LYS A 43 4.41 0.32 -11.40
CA LYS A 43 4.15 0.08 -12.83
C LYS A 43 4.75 1.23 -13.64
N ASN A 44 4.72 1.15 -14.97
CA ASN A 44 5.14 2.28 -15.78
C ASN A 44 4.29 3.52 -15.43
N LYS A 45 4.95 4.65 -15.14
CA LYS A 45 4.33 5.92 -14.76
C LYS A 45 3.32 5.82 -13.61
N GLY A 46 3.58 5.00 -12.60
CA GLY A 46 2.72 4.92 -11.43
C GLY A 46 3.01 3.76 -10.51
N GLY A 47 2.11 3.52 -9.58
CA GLY A 47 2.28 2.44 -8.61
C GLY A 47 1.09 2.29 -7.67
N ALA A 48 1.28 1.49 -6.65
CA ALA A 48 0.28 1.28 -5.61
C ALA A 48 0.92 1.06 -4.23
N HIS A 49 0.18 1.38 -3.18
CA HIS A 49 0.50 1.06 -1.80
C HIS A 49 -0.61 0.20 -1.23
N LEU A 50 -0.24 -0.91 -0.60
CA LEU A 50 -1.16 -1.75 0.15
C LEU A 50 -0.78 -1.66 1.62
N VAL A 51 -1.66 -1.09 2.43
CA VAL A 51 -1.43 -0.87 3.86
C VAL A 51 -2.39 -1.74 4.65
N LYS A 52 -1.85 -2.66 5.44
CA LYS A 52 -2.66 -3.56 6.28
C LYS A 52 -2.94 -2.90 7.62
N THR A 53 -4.21 -2.74 7.97
CA THR A 53 -4.65 -2.20 9.27
C THR A 53 -4.61 -3.29 10.35
N PRO A 54 -4.56 -2.91 11.65
CA PRO A 54 -4.69 -3.85 12.77
C PRO A 54 -6.01 -4.64 12.75
N GLY A 55 -7.11 -4.03 12.29
CA GLY A 55 -8.41 -4.68 12.14
C GLY A 55 -8.46 -5.74 11.03
N GLY A 56 -7.37 -5.94 10.28
CA GLY A 56 -7.25 -6.97 9.24
C GLY A 56 -7.67 -6.52 7.85
N TYR A 57 -7.99 -5.24 7.66
CA TYR A 57 -8.34 -4.66 6.37
C TYR A 57 -7.07 -4.23 5.62
N ILE A 58 -7.22 -3.96 4.32
CA ILE A 58 -6.13 -3.52 3.45
C ILE A 58 -6.57 -2.29 2.66
N VAL A 59 -5.95 -1.15 2.94
CA VAL A 59 -6.08 0.05 2.13
C VAL A 59 -5.26 -0.13 0.86
N ILE A 60 -5.89 0.06 -0.30
CA ILE A 60 -5.23 0.04 -1.60
C ILE A 60 -5.25 1.46 -2.16
N CYS A 61 -4.08 2.09 -2.24
CA CYS A 61 -3.90 3.39 -2.87
C CYS A 61 -3.17 3.21 -4.20
N VAL A 62 -3.72 3.72 -5.29
CA VAL A 62 -3.08 3.74 -6.62
C VAL A 62 -2.67 5.17 -6.97
N PHE A 63 -1.54 5.34 -7.65
CA PHE A 63 -1.09 6.63 -8.15
C PHE A 63 -0.61 6.57 -9.60
N ASP A 64 -0.75 7.70 -10.29
CA ASP A 64 -0.41 7.90 -11.70
C ASP A 64 0.45 9.16 -11.86
N GLU A 65 1.69 8.96 -12.30
CA GLU A 65 2.66 10.04 -12.51
C GLU A 65 2.24 10.98 -13.64
N ASN A 66 1.46 10.50 -14.62
CA ASN A 66 0.95 11.36 -15.71
C ASN A 66 -0.10 12.35 -15.22
N ARG A 67 -0.66 12.13 -14.01
CA ARG A 67 -1.63 13.01 -13.36
C ARG A 67 -0.97 13.90 -12.31
N GLY A 68 0.37 14.01 -12.30
CA GLY A 68 1.13 14.80 -11.35
C GLY A 68 1.20 14.18 -9.94
N GLN A 69 0.82 12.92 -9.79
CA GLN A 69 0.90 12.22 -8.50
C GLN A 69 2.29 11.59 -8.35
N ASN A 70 2.70 11.33 -7.11
CA ASN A 70 3.98 10.70 -6.82
C ASN A 70 3.87 9.72 -5.65
N LYS A 71 4.83 8.79 -5.60
CA LYS A 71 4.94 7.72 -4.61
C LYS A 71 4.86 8.23 -3.16
N THR A 72 5.52 9.34 -2.85
CA THR A 72 5.62 9.83 -1.47
C THR A 72 4.27 10.37 -0.99
N ALA A 73 3.66 11.26 -1.77
CA ALA A 73 2.37 11.85 -1.44
C ALA A 73 1.24 10.80 -1.38
N SER A 74 1.23 9.86 -2.34
CA SER A 74 0.25 8.76 -2.34
C SER A 74 0.41 7.84 -1.14
N ARG A 75 1.64 7.55 -0.70
CA ARG A 75 1.90 6.72 0.49
C ARG A 75 1.38 7.40 1.75
N MET A 76 1.62 8.70 1.91
CA MET A 76 1.10 9.45 3.06
C MET A 76 -0.43 9.50 3.05
N ALA A 77 -1.07 9.67 1.90
CA ALA A 77 -2.53 9.61 1.77
C ALA A 77 -3.09 8.23 2.14
N ALA A 78 -2.41 7.15 1.75
CA ALA A 78 -2.79 5.79 2.13
C ALA A 78 -2.71 5.57 3.65
N PHE A 79 -1.66 6.09 4.29
CA PHE A 79 -1.50 6.01 5.74
C PHE A 79 -2.53 6.84 6.51
N ALA A 80 -2.86 8.04 6.04
CA ALA A 80 -3.91 8.85 6.67
C ALA A 80 -5.27 8.12 6.66
N LEU A 81 -5.61 7.43 5.57
CA LEU A 81 -6.82 6.61 5.53
C LEU A 81 -6.71 5.38 6.42
N ALA A 82 -5.55 4.72 6.46
CA ALA A 82 -5.32 3.54 7.30
C ALA A 82 -5.39 3.88 8.80
N GLU A 83 -4.89 5.04 9.21
CA GLU A 83 -4.99 5.58 10.56
C GLU A 83 -6.46 5.83 10.94
N TYR A 84 -7.22 6.52 10.08
CA TYR A 84 -8.65 6.71 10.28
C TYR A 84 -9.39 5.36 10.43
N MET A 85 -9.07 4.38 9.58
CA MET A 85 -9.67 3.05 9.66
C MET A 85 -9.33 2.36 10.98
N ALA A 86 -8.06 2.35 11.37
CA ALA A 86 -7.61 1.74 12.62
C ALA A 86 -8.26 2.38 13.86
N ALA A 87 -8.40 3.71 13.86
CA ALA A 87 -9.07 4.45 14.93
C ALA A 87 -10.56 4.11 15.09
N ASN A 88 -11.19 3.60 14.03
CA ASN A 88 -12.61 3.22 14.03
C ASN A 88 -12.83 1.69 14.07
N GLY A 89 -11.78 0.90 14.36
CA GLY A 89 -11.87 -0.55 14.47
C GLY A 89 -11.86 -1.30 13.13
N TYR A 90 -11.42 -0.64 12.05
CA TYR A 90 -11.16 -1.22 10.75
C TYR A 90 -9.66 -1.41 10.47
#